data_AF-A0AAW8RUM6-F1
#
_entry.id   AF-A0AAW8RUM6-F1
#
_cell.length_a   1.000
_cell.length_b   1.000
_cell.length_c   1.000
_cell.angle_alpha   90.00
_cell.angle_beta   90.00
_cell.angle_gamma   90.00
#
_symmetry.space_group_name_H-M   'P 1'
#
loop_
_entity.id
_entity.type
_entity.pdbx_description
1 polymer ?
#
loop_
_entity_poly.entity_id
_entity_poly.type
_entity_poly.pdbx_seq_one_letter_code
_entity_poly.pdbx_strand_id
1 'polypeptide(L)'
;MSQTETKILFILIQAGNKVVTRETICHQIWNEEVNKSHLASLSSTITRIKNKFQQTNLTHKAIQTLWGKGYRINPELLDRIQKNEALHTLVSNG
;
A
#
# COMPACT_ATOMS: atom_id res chain seq x y z
N MET A 1 -11.26 -5.63 1.08
CA MET A 1 -10.21 -5.24 2.05
C MET A 1 -10.85 -4.51 3.22
N SER A 2 -10.25 -4.52 4.41
CA SER A 2 -10.71 -3.73 5.55
C SER A 2 -10.41 -2.24 5.35
N GLN A 3 -11.03 -1.35 6.13
CA GLN A 3 -10.80 0.09 6.01
C GLN A 3 -9.32 0.47 6.23
N THR A 4 -8.65 -0.11 7.23
CA THR A 4 -7.22 0.12 7.50
C THR A 4 -6.34 -0.40 6.36
N GLU A 5 -6.65 -1.56 5.79
CA GLU A 5 -5.92 -2.10 4.64
C GLU A 5 -6.03 -1.17 3.42
N THR A 6 -7.24 -0.68 3.14
CA THR A 6 -7.49 0.27 2.05
C THR A 6 -6.73 1.57 2.26
N LYS A 7 -6.76 2.14 3.48
CA LYS A 7 -6.00 3.36 3.82
C LYS A 7 -4.50 3.18 3.61
N ILE A 8 -3.91 2.08 4.11
CA ILE A 8 -2.49 1.77 3.91
C ILE A 8 -2.14 1.67 2.42
N LEU A 9 -2.94 0.92 1.66
CA LEU A 9 -2.70 0.73 0.25
C LEU A 9 -2.78 2.06 -0.51
N PHE A 10 -3.77 2.89 -0.18
CA PHE A 10 -3.92 4.23 -0.75
C PHE A 10 -2.70 5.12 -0.47
N ILE A 11 -2.23 5.17 0.77
CA ILE A 11 -1.01 5.92 1.15
C ILE A 11 0.18 5.52 0.28
N LEU A 12 0.39 4.21 0.08
CA LEU A 12 1.51 3.71 -0.71
C LEU A 12 1.35 3.99 -2.21
N ILE A 13 0.14 3.92 -2.76
CA ILE A 13 -0.14 4.26 -4.16
C ILE A 13 0.11 5.76 -4.40
N GLN A 14 -0.38 6.62 -3.51
CA GLN A 14 -0.19 8.08 -3.60
C GLN A 14 1.30 8.47 -3.46
N ALA A 15 2.07 7.72 -2.67
CA ALA A 15 3.51 7.90 -2.59
C ALA A 15 4.25 7.46 -3.87
N GLY A 16 3.60 6.72 -4.75
CA GLY A 16 4.17 6.18 -5.98
C GLY A 16 5.39 5.30 -5.69
N ASN A 17 6.49 5.51 -6.43
CA ASN A 17 7.72 4.72 -6.27
C ASN A 17 8.59 5.14 -5.06
N LYS A 18 8.05 5.94 -4.12
CA LYS A 18 8.77 6.42 -2.93
C LYS A 18 8.52 5.50 -1.73
N VAL A 19 9.51 5.42 -0.84
CA VAL A 19 9.39 4.70 0.43
C VAL A 19 8.67 5.59 1.43
N VAL A 20 7.69 5.03 2.13
CA VAL A 20 6.99 5.68 3.25
C VAL A 20 7.42 5.00 4.54
N THR A 21 7.83 5.80 5.54
CA THR A 21 8.28 5.26 6.83
C THR A 21 7.11 4.64 7.60
N ARG A 22 7.43 3.77 8.55
CA ARG A 22 6.42 3.11 9.38
C ARG A 22 5.67 4.14 10.23
N GLU A 23 6.40 5.12 10.72
CA GLU A 23 5.93 6.22 11.56
C GLU A 23 4.97 7.11 10.77
N THR A 24 5.32 7.49 9.54
CA THR A 24 4.43 8.29 8.68
C THR A 24 3.12 7.55 8.38
N ILE A 25 3.19 6.25 8.04
CA ILE A 25 1.99 5.46 7.79
C ILE A 25 1.13 5.37 9.05
N CYS A 26 1.74 5.09 10.22
CA CYS A 26 1.00 5.04 11.48
C CYS A 26 0.34 6.39 11.80
N HIS A 27 1.07 7.49 11.67
CA HIS A 27 0.51 8.81 11.94
C HIS A 27 -0.68 9.13 11.03
N GLN A 28 -0.62 8.79 9.74
CA GLN A 28 -1.73 9.01 8.80
C GLN A 28 -2.96 8.12 9.04
N ILE A 29 -2.80 6.96 9.68
CA ILE A 29 -3.92 6.04 9.94
C ILE A 29 -4.64 6.40 11.24
N TRP A 30 -3.87 6.67 12.30
CA TRP A 30 -4.38 6.83 13.67
C TRP A 30 -4.45 8.30 14.13
N ASN A 31 -3.80 9.23 13.43
CA ASN A 31 -3.81 10.66 13.72
C ASN A 31 -3.37 11.01 15.15
N GLU A 32 -2.44 10.24 15.69
CA GLU A 32 -1.89 10.38 17.04
C GLU A 32 -0.40 10.00 17.08
N GLU A 33 0.20 10.05 18.26
CA GLU A 33 1.59 9.66 18.45
C GLU A 33 1.79 8.16 18.17
N VAL A 34 2.87 7.83 17.46
CA VAL A 34 3.16 6.45 17.07
C VAL A 34 3.68 5.65 18.26
N ASN A 35 2.96 4.59 18.63
CA ASN A 35 3.37 3.67 19.67
C ASN A 35 3.69 2.26 19.11
N LYS A 36 4.24 1.39 19.97
CA LYS A 36 4.62 0.01 19.60
C LYS A 36 3.45 -0.82 19.05
N SER A 37 2.24 -0.59 19.56
CA SER A 37 1.03 -1.29 19.11
C SER A 37 0.61 -0.86 17.71
N HIS A 38 0.77 0.43 17.34
CA HIS A 38 0.55 0.91 15.97
C HIS A 38 1.53 0.25 15.00
N LEU A 39 2.80 0.20 15.37
CA LEU A 39 3.84 -0.44 14.55
C LEU A 39 3.56 -1.94 14.37
N ALA A 40 3.20 -2.66 15.43
CA ALA A 40 2.84 -4.07 15.33
C ALA A 40 1.60 -4.28 14.45
N SER A 41 0.56 -3.45 14.64
CA SER A 41 -0.67 -3.49 13.85
C SER A 41 -0.42 -3.19 12.37
N LEU A 42 0.46 -2.23 12.06
CA LEU A 42 0.90 -1.94 10.70
C LEU A 42 1.56 -3.17 10.07
N SER A 43 2.54 -3.78 10.75
CA SER A 43 3.23 -4.97 10.24
C SER A 43 2.24 -6.10 9.91
N SER A 44 1.33 -6.42 10.83
CA SER A 44 0.32 -7.45 10.64
C SER A 44 -0.64 -7.11 9.49
N THR A 45 -1.02 -5.84 9.35
CA THR A 45 -1.90 -5.39 8.27
C THR A 45 -1.21 -5.48 6.91
N ILE A 46 0.07 -5.11 6.80
CA ILE A 46 0.86 -5.27 5.57
C ILE A 46 0.92 -6.74 5.15
N THR A 47 1.13 -7.67 6.08
CA THR A 47 1.11 -9.12 5.80
C THR A 47 -0.25 -9.56 5.26
N ARG A 48 -1.36 -9.13 5.88
CA ARG A 48 -2.71 -9.44 5.37
C ARG A 48 -2.97 -8.89 3.97
N ILE A 49 -2.52 -7.67 3.68
CA ILE A 49 -2.60 -7.08 2.33
C ILE A 49 -1.83 -7.97 1.36
N LYS A 50 -0.55 -8.27 1.64
CA LYS A 50 0.27 -9.12 0.78
C LYS A 50 -0.39 -10.48 0.51
N ASN A 51 -0.97 -11.11 1.53
CA ASN A 51 -1.66 -12.40 1.40
C ASN A 51 -2.90 -12.32 0.50
N LYS A 52 -3.66 -11.23 0.55
CA LYS A 52 -4.80 -11.02 -0.37
C LYS A 52 -4.37 -10.91 -1.83
N PHE A 53 -3.19 -10.36 -2.09
CA PHE A 53 -2.62 -10.32 -3.45
C PHE A 53 -1.97 -11.65 -3.87
N GLN A 54 -1.77 -12.63 -2.96
CA GLN A 54 -1.20 -13.94 -3.33
C GLN A 54 -2.10 -14.75 -4.27
N GLN A 55 -3.42 -14.51 -4.23
CA GLN A 55 -4.40 -15.16 -5.12
C GLN A 55 -4.37 -14.62 -6.55
N THR A 56 -3.53 -13.62 -6.81
CA THR A 56 -3.31 -13.03 -8.13
C THR A 56 -1.91 -13.40 -8.63
N ASN A 57 -1.62 -13.26 -9.92
CA ASN A 57 -0.26 -13.41 -10.48
C ASN A 57 0.76 -12.37 -9.93
N LEU A 58 0.41 -11.61 -8.91
CA LEU A 58 1.22 -10.59 -8.24
C LEU A 58 1.77 -11.06 -6.89
N THR A 59 1.80 -12.38 -6.66
CA THR A 59 2.25 -13.04 -5.45
C THR A 59 3.59 -12.43 -4.99
N HIS A 60 3.61 -11.88 -3.76
CA HIS A 60 4.78 -11.28 -3.07
C HIS A 60 5.27 -9.92 -3.58
N LYS A 61 4.59 -9.38 -4.58
CA LYS A 61 4.94 -8.10 -5.20
C LYS A 61 3.89 -7.02 -4.94
N ALA A 62 2.99 -7.11 -3.97
CA ALA A 62 2.08 -5.98 -3.75
C ALA A 62 2.80 -4.81 -3.08
N ILE A 63 3.51 -5.11 -1.98
CA ILE A 63 4.20 -4.14 -1.15
C ILE A 63 5.61 -4.64 -0.89
N GLN A 64 6.61 -3.78 -1.08
CA GLN A 64 8.00 -4.04 -0.76
C GLN A 64 8.30 -3.57 0.66
N THR A 65 8.97 -4.42 1.45
CA THR A 65 9.53 -4.05 2.75
C THR A 65 10.96 -3.62 2.53
N LEU A 66 11.30 -2.38 2.89
CA LEU A 66 12.68 -1.90 2.93
C LEU A 66 13.09 -1.82 4.39
N TRP A 67 13.91 -2.77 4.84
CA TRP A 67 14.32 -2.89 6.24
C TRP A 67 14.96 -1.60 6.75
N GLY A 68 14.51 -1.14 7.92
CA GLY A 68 14.93 0.13 8.51
C GLY A 68 14.42 1.40 7.80
N LYS A 69 13.70 1.28 6.68
CA LYS A 69 13.23 2.44 5.88
C LYS A 69 11.71 2.55 5.81
N GLY A 70 11.00 1.40 5.75
CA GLY A 70 9.53 1.37 5.70
C GLY A 70 9.00 0.54 4.54
N TYR A 71 7.95 1.04 3.90
CA TYR A 71 7.19 0.31 2.88
C TYR A 71 7.04 1.10 1.59
N ARG A 72 6.92 0.38 0.47
CA ARG A 72 6.69 0.97 -0.85
C ARG A 72 5.73 0.08 -1.64
N ILE A 73 4.83 0.65 -2.44
CA ILE A 73 4.05 -0.12 -3.41
C ILE A 73 5.00 -0.70 -4.47
N ASN A 74 4.77 -1.92 -4.92
CA ASN A 74 5.62 -2.42 -6.00
C ASN A 74 5.41 -1.62 -7.30
N PRO A 75 6.50 -1.24 -7.99
CA PRO A 75 6.40 -0.48 -9.23
C PRO A 75 5.55 -1.15 -10.32
N GLU A 76 5.69 -2.47 -10.49
CA GLU A 76 4.91 -3.22 -11.48
C GLU A 76 3.40 -3.20 -11.17
N LEU A 77 3.03 -3.26 -9.88
CA LEU A 77 1.64 -3.12 -9.47
C LEU A 77 1.13 -1.69 -9.68
N LEU A 78 1.94 -0.70 -9.34
CA LEU A 78 1.61 0.72 -9.54
C LEU A 78 1.34 1.02 -11.02
N ASP A 79 2.22 0.58 -11.91
CA ASP A 79 2.07 0.75 -13.35
C ASP A 79 0.78 0.12 -13.88
N ARG A 80 0.43 -1.08 -13.38
CA ARG A 80 -0.83 -1.76 -13.76
C ARG A 80 -2.06 -0.99 -13.29
N ILE A 81 -2.04 -0.44 -12.08
CA ILE A 81 -3.14 0.37 -11.54
C ILE A 81 -3.33 1.62 -12.40
N GLN A 82 -2.24 2.35 -12.69
CA GLN A 82 -2.28 3.58 -13.48
C GLN A 82 -2.75 3.33 -14.93
N LYS A 83 -2.30 2.23 -15.56
CA LYS A 83 -2.75 1.86 -16.91
C LYS A 83 -4.24 1.52 -16.94
N ASN A 84 -4.74 0.79 -15.95
CA ASN A 84 -6.17 0.48 -15.86
C ASN A 84 -7.02 1.73 -15.63
N GLU A 85 -6.57 2.66 -14.78
CA GLU A 85 -7.24 3.93 -14.55
C GLU A 85 -7.30 4.78 -15.83
N ALA A 86 -6.17 4.93 -16.52
CA ALA A 86 -6.10 5.64 -17.80
C ALA A 86 -7.02 5.03 -18.87
N LEU A 87 -7.07 3.69 -18.95
CA LEU A 87 -7.98 2.98 -19.85
C LEU A 87 -9.45 3.27 -19.51
N HIS A 88 -9.81 3.23 -18.23
CA HIS A 88 -11.18 3.52 -17.79
C HIS A 88 -11.57 4.97 -18.13
N THR A 89 -10.68 5.93 -17.94
CA THR A 89 -10.92 7.34 -18.31
C THR A 89 -11.14 7.50 -19.81
N LEU A 90 -10.37 6.81 -20.65
CA LEU A 90 -10.54 6.87 -22.11
C LEU A 90 -11.89 6.29 -22.55
N VAL A 91 -12.31 5.15 -21.98
CA VAL A 91 -13.59 4.50 -22.32
C VAL A 91 -14.80 5.27 -21.77
N SER A 92 -14.66 5.97 -20.64
CA SER A 92 -15.76 6.75 -20.04
C SER A 92 -16.02 8.08 -20.74
N ASN A 93 -15.05 8.56 -21.52
CA ASN A 93 -15.09 9.86 -22.20
C ASN A 93 -15.35 9.74 -23.71
N GLY A 94 -15.58 8.53 -24.24
CA GLY A 94 -15.90 8.26 -25.65
C GLY A 94 -17.27 7.62 -25.79
#